data_AF-A0A6A1VMW1-F1
#
_entry.id   AF-A0A6A1VMW1-F1
#
_cell.length_a   1.000
_cell.length_b   1.000
_cell.length_c   1.000
_cell.angle_alpha   90.00
_cell.angle_beta   90.00
_cell.angle_gamma   90.00
#
_symmetry.space_group_name_H-M   'P 1'
#
loop_
_entity.id
_entity.type
_entity.pdbx_description
1 polymer ?
#
loop_
_entity_poly.entity_id
_entity_poly.type
_entity_poly.pdbx_seq_one_letter_code
_entity_poly.pdbx_strand_id
1 'polypeptide(L)' 'MVNVNLAGLPALVLPCGFVEGGVAGLPVGIQMIGAAFDEEKLLKVGYIFEQTLQNYRFVPPLIEDDTPW' A
#
# COMPACT_ATOMS: atom_id res chain seq x y z
N MET A 1 -16.82 -9.63 11.78
CA MET A 1 -16.14 -8.65 10.91
C MET A 1 -16.39 -9.09 9.47
N VAL A 2 -17.05 -8.27 8.67
CA VAL A 2 -17.17 -8.52 7.23
C VAL A 2 -15.96 -7.89 6.55
N ASN A 3 -15.30 -8.61 5.65
CA ASN A 3 -14.18 -8.09 4.89
C ASN A 3 -14.64 -7.00 3.91
N VAL A 4 -13.82 -5.97 3.68
CA VAL A 4 -14.16 -4.84 2.79
C VAL A 4 -14.57 -5.30 1.38
N ASN A 5 -13.96 -6.40 0.91
CA ASN A 5 -14.24 -7.02 -0.38
C ASN A 5 -15.66 -7.63 -0.47
N LEU A 6 -16.28 -8.00 0.65
CA LEU A 6 -17.64 -8.53 0.70
C LEU A 6 -18.69 -7.44 0.98
N ALA A 7 -18.26 -6.28 1.49
CA ALA A 7 -19.12 -5.12 1.74
C ALA A 7 -19.33 -4.22 0.50
N GLY A 8 -18.63 -4.49 -0.62
CA GLY A 8 -18.66 -3.66 -1.83
C GLY A 8 -18.10 -2.25 -1.61
N LEU A 9 -17.29 -2.06 -0.57
CA LEU A 9 -16.72 -0.77 -0.21
C LEU A 9 -15.40 -0.55 -0.94
N PRO A 10 -15.14 0.68 -1.42
CA PRO A 10 -13.87 0.98 -2.06
C PRO A 10 -12.74 0.93 -1.03
N ALA A 11 -11.64 0.28 -1.41
CA ALA A 11 -10.45 0.16 -0.57
C ALA A 11 -9.20 0.47 -1.40
N LEU A 12 -8.25 1.17 -0.77
CA LEU A 12 -6.98 1.58 -1.37
C LEU A 12 -5.84 1.14 -0.45
N VAL A 13 -4.83 0.48 -0.99
CA VAL A 13 -3.61 0.10 -0.27
C VAL A 13 -2.45 0.91 -0.81
N LEU A 14 -1.73 1.61 0.07
CA LEU A 14 -0.55 2.40 -0.27
C LEU A 14 0.66 1.98 0.58
N PRO A 15 1.87 1.94 0.02
CA PRO A 15 3.08 1.73 0.80
C PRO A 15 3.32 2.93 1.73
N CYS A 16 3.62 2.68 3.00
CA CYS A 16 3.90 3.72 3.99
C CYS A 16 5.32 3.65 4.56
N GLY A 17 6.12 2.66 4.15
CA GLY A 17 7.53 2.58 4.47
C GLY A 17 8.03 1.15 4.65
N PHE A 18 9.13 1.02 5.40
CA PHE A 18 9.76 -0.26 5.72
C PHE A 18 9.98 -0.36 7.23
N VAL A 19 9.84 -1.55 7.79
CA VAL A 19 10.22 -1.78 9.20
C VAL A 19 11.73 -1.88 9.29
N GLU A 20 12.35 -0.98 10.05
CA GLU A 20 13.74 -1.13 10.48
C GLU A 20 13.79 -2.10 11.67
N GLY A 21 14.35 -3.29 11.46
CA GLY A 21 14.49 -4.30 12.52
C GLY A 21 14.46 -5.77 12.10
N GLY A 22 14.55 -6.10 10.81
CA GLY A 22 14.55 -7.48 10.30
C GLY A 22 15.59 -7.75 9.20
N VAL A 23 15.71 -9.02 8.79
CA VAL A 23 16.75 -9.57 7.86
C VAL A 23 16.68 -8.97 6.44
N ALA A 24 15.61 -8.27 6.11
CA ALA A 24 15.50 -7.35 4.99
C ALA A 24 14.41 -6.34 5.38
N GLY A 25 14.55 -5.06 5.00
CA GLY A 25 13.51 -4.07 5.26
C GLY A 25 12.18 -4.55 4.69
N LEU A 26 11.24 -4.94 5.57
CA LEU A 26 9.94 -5.47 5.15
C LEU A 26 9.02 -4.30 4.80
N PRO A 27 8.41 -4.27 3.60
CA PRO A 27 7.52 -3.19 3.21
C PRO A 27 6.25 -3.22 4.06
N VAL A 28 5.86 -2.05 4.53
CA VAL A 28 4.59 -1.84 5.25
C VAL A 28 3.65 -1.06 4.34
N GLY A 29 2.43 -1.57 4.22
CA GLY A 29 1.32 -0.90 3.55
C GLY A 29 0.26 -0.44 4.55
N ILE A 30 -0.42 0.65 4.20
CA ILE A 30 -1.62 1.12 4.88
C ILE A 30 -2.82 0.83 3.98
N GLN A 31 -3.88 0.26 4.57
CA GLN A 31 -5.16 0.06 3.91
C GLN A 31 -6.15 1.14 4.36
N MET A 32 -6.64 1.93 3.41
CA MET A 32 -7.70 2.90 3.59
C MET A 32 -9.00 2.34 3.01
N ILE A 33 -10.11 2.55 3.72
CA ILE A 33 -11.44 2.08 3.32
C ILE A 33 -12.35 3.29 3.24
N GLY A 34 -12.92 3.53 2.06
CA GLY A 34 -13.88 4.59 1.81
C GLY A 34 -15.33 4.16 2.05
N ALA A 35 -16.24 5.12 2.05
CA ALA A 35 -17.68 4.85 2.00
C ALA A 35 -18.08 4.32 0.61
N ALA A 36 -19.23 3.65 0.52
CA ALA A 36 -19.74 3.15 -0.75
C ALA A 36 -19.91 4.30 -1.76
N PHE A 37 -19.44 4.10 -3.00
CA PHE A 37 -19.47 5.08 -4.09
C PHE A 37 -18.64 6.36 -3.85
N ASP A 38 -17.68 6.33 -2.93
CA ASP A 38 -16.79 7.47 -2.59
C ASP A 38 -15.33 7.22 -3.04
N GLU A 39 -15.15 6.57 -4.20
CA GLU A 39 -13.83 6.26 -4.77
C GLU A 39 -13.01 7.52 -5.04
N GLU A 40 -13.65 8.60 -5.53
CA GLU A 40 -12.97 9.85 -5.87
C GLU A 40 -12.27 10.45 -4.64
N LYS A 41 -12.97 10.46 -3.50
CA LYS A 41 -12.40 10.98 -2.26
C LYS A 41 -11.31 10.06 -1.71
N LEU A 42 -11.51 8.75 -1.79
CA LEU A 42 -10.51 7.77 -1.36
C LEU A 42 -9.21 7.93 -2.16
N LEU A 43 -9.31 8.13 -3.48
CA LEU A 43 -8.16 8.40 -4.35
C LEU A 43 -7.50 9.76 -4.06
N LYS A 44 -8.29 10.82 -3.82
CA LYS A 44 -7.75 12.14 -3.43
C LYS A 44 -6.97 12.07 -2.12
N VAL A 45 -7.51 11.38 -1.12
CA VAL A 45 -6.83 11.17 0.17
C VAL A 45 -5.56 10.36 -0.03
N GLY A 46 -5.61 9.28 -0.82
CA GLY A 46 -4.43 8.48 -1.14
C GLY A 46 -3.35 9.27 -1.87
N TYR A 47 -3.73 10.12 -2.82
CA TYR A 47 -2.81 10.99 -3.55
C TYR A 47 -2.14 12.02 -2.63
N ILE A 48 -2.91 12.67 -1.74
CA ILE A 48 -2.34 13.59 -0.75
C ILE A 48 -1.40 12.83 0.19
N PHE A 49 -1.79 11.65 0.64
CA PHE A 49 -0.95 10.81 1.50
C PHE A 49 0.39 10.47 0.83
N GLU A 50 0.36 10.04 -0.44
CA GLU A 50 1.55 9.77 -1.25
C GLU A 50 2.43 11.03 -1.43
N GLN A 51 1.83 12.20 -1.66
CA GLN A 51 2.58 13.46 -1.76
C GLN A 51 3.21 13.90 -0.43
N THR A 52 2.57 13.62 0.70
CA THR A 52 3.12 13.92 2.03
C THR A 52 4.26 12.98 2.42
N LEU A 53 4.28 11.76 1.87
CA LEU A 53 5.40 10.82 1.95
C LEU A 53 6.53 11.24 1.00
N GLN A 54 7.13 12.40 1.25
CA GLN A 54 8.33 12.84 0.53
C GLN A 54 9.44 11.79 0.72
N ASN A 55 9.95 11.24 -0.40
CA ASN A 55 11.02 10.23 -0.50
C ASN A 55 10.68 8.74 -0.26
N TYR A 56 9.42 8.32 -0.19
CA TYR A 56 9.11 6.88 -0.22
C TYR A 56 8.84 6.39 -1.64
N ARG A 57 9.90 5.93 -2.32
CA ARG A 57 9.76 5.18 -3.58
C ARG A 57 9.94 3.70 -3.29
N PHE A 58 8.84 2.97 -3.19
CA PHE A 58 8.89 1.51 -3.17
C PHE A 58 9.28 1.02 -4.57
N VAL A 59 10.56 0.72 -4.76
CA VAL A 59 11.00 -0.12 -5.87
C VAL A 59 11.06 -1.53 -5.29
N PRO A 60 10.15 -2.44 -5.66
CA PRO A 60 10.30 -3.82 -5.24
C PRO A 60 11.67 -4.29 -5.74
N PRO A 61 12.46 -4.97 -4.90
CA PRO A 61 13.62 -5.69 -5.43
C PRO A 61 13.05 -6.63 -6.48
N LEU A 62 13.35 -6.36 -7.75
CA LEU A 62 13.16 -7.34 -8.80
C LEU A 62 14.00 -8.51 -8.33
N ILE A 63 13.35 -9.63 -8.01
CA ILE A 63 14.07 -10.87 -7.77
C ILE A 63 14.74 -11.13 -9.12
N GLU A 64 16.03 -10.80 -9.23
CA GLU A 64 16.87 -11.43 -10.23
C GLU A 64 16.80 -12.90 -9.89
N ASP A 65 16.07 -13.65 -10.73
CA ASP A 65 15.97 -15.10 -10.69
C ASP A 65 17.34 -15.68 -11.07
N ASP A 66 18.34 -15.42 -10.23
CA ASP A 66 19.66 -16.04 -10.29
C ASP A 66 19.64 -17.24 -9.36
N THR A 67 18.72 -18.18 -9.64
CA THR A 67 18.78 -19.52 -9.08
C THR A 67 19.40 -20.47 -10.11
N PRO A 68 20.67 -20.89 -9.92
CA PRO A 68 21.24 -21.98 -10.68
C PRO A 68 20.78 -23.31 -10.08
N TRP A 69 19.55 -23.74 -10.38
CA TRP A 69 19.12 -25.14 -10.27
C TRP A 69 18.06 -25.51 -11.30
#